data_AF-A0A6M1Y7X8-F1
#
_entry.id   AF-A0A6M1Y7X8-F1
#
_cell.length_a   1.000
_cell.length_b   1.000
_cell.length_c   1.000
_cell.angle_alpha   90.00
_cell.angle_beta   90.00
_cell.angle_gamma   90.00
#
_symmetry.space_group_name_H-M   'P 1'
#
loop_
_entity.id
_entity.type
_entity.pdbx_description
1 polymer ?
#
loop_
_entity_poly.entity_id
_entity_poly.type
_entity_poly.pdbx_seq_one_letter_code
_entity_poly.pdbx_strand_id
1 'polypeptide(L)'
;MRPPPVLNEKGKLKHQALPYAPLDPDYVGNLTYEAFQHGHCMYSVVEGLVRALSEKVGGPYLTWPTAALEYGFAGVNGWGSICGTMNGGAYALNLISPNPRPLIDDLYGWFERTSLPDWAPDNPKFEIEGAVSNSILCHVSIDAWTKTSGKGAFTPERSDRCGQLAASVGRKVTQLLNAQAANTFVPAYPITEEVQECRSCHTEKASYLENSQSKMDCFACHEKHDL
;
A
#
# COMPACT_ATOMS: atom_id res chain seq x y z
N MET A 1 17.07 -7.32 18.91
CA MET A 1 16.63 -8.64 18.42
C MET A 1 15.12 -8.62 18.24
N ARG A 2 14.58 -9.42 17.30
CA ARG A 2 13.14 -9.61 17.13
C ARG A 2 12.53 -10.28 18.37
N PRO A 3 11.37 -9.82 18.88
CA PRO A 3 10.68 -10.52 19.96
C PRO A 3 10.38 -11.97 19.55
N PRO A 4 10.53 -12.95 20.47
CA PRO A 4 10.17 -14.32 20.16
C PRO A 4 8.66 -14.43 19.90
N PRO A 5 8.22 -15.34 19.02
CA PRO A 5 6.80 -15.57 18.77
C PRO A 5 6.06 -15.97 20.05
N VAL A 6 4.89 -15.40 20.28
CA VAL A 6 4.03 -15.74 21.44
C VAL A 6 2.76 -16.45 20.97
N LEU A 7 2.39 -17.51 21.68
CA LEU A 7 1.14 -18.24 21.46
C LEU A 7 0.02 -17.74 22.38
N ASN A 8 -1.23 -17.86 21.94
CA ASN A 8 -2.40 -17.72 22.80
C ASN A 8 -2.72 -19.05 23.51
N GLU A 9 -3.74 -19.02 24.38
CA GLU A 9 -4.19 -20.19 25.17
C GLU A 9 -4.62 -21.38 24.30
N LYS A 10 -4.92 -21.15 23.02
CA LYS A 10 -5.29 -22.17 22.03
C LYS A 10 -4.10 -22.63 21.17
N GLY A 11 -2.87 -22.26 21.53
CA GLY A 11 -1.66 -22.61 20.79
C GLY A 11 -1.48 -21.89 19.45
N LYS A 12 -2.24 -20.82 19.18
CA LYS A 12 -2.12 -20.03 17.93
C LYS A 12 -1.18 -18.85 18.13
N LEU A 13 -0.38 -18.54 17.10
CA LEU A 13 0.47 -17.34 17.08
C LEU A 13 -0.37 -16.08 17.31
N LYS A 14 0.07 -15.25 18.25
CA LYS A 14 -0.49 -13.91 18.47
C LYS A 14 0.11 -12.95 17.45
N HIS A 15 -0.70 -11.98 17.03
CA HIS A 15 -0.19 -10.80 16.34
C HIS A 15 0.73 -10.02 17.29
N GLN A 16 1.95 -9.74 16.85
CA GLN A 16 2.94 -9.01 17.64
C GLN A 16 3.55 -7.91 16.78
N ALA A 17 3.04 -6.70 16.96
CA ALA A 17 3.60 -5.51 16.34
C ALA A 17 5.03 -5.28 16.83
N LEU A 18 5.91 -4.87 15.92
CA LEU A 18 7.24 -4.39 16.29
C LEU A 18 7.16 -2.98 16.93
N PRO A 19 8.15 -2.60 17.78
CA PRO A 19 8.12 -1.32 18.47
C PRO A 19 8.16 -0.14 17.49
N TYR A 20 7.24 0.80 17.63
CA TYR A 20 7.13 1.97 16.77
C TYR A 20 7.44 3.26 17.53
N ALA A 21 8.16 4.17 16.88
CA ALA A 21 8.31 5.56 17.29
C ALA A 21 7.88 6.46 16.12
N PRO A 22 7.21 7.60 16.39
CA PRO A 22 6.78 8.51 15.31
C PRO A 22 7.93 8.92 14.40
N LEU A 23 7.66 8.96 13.10
CA LEU A 23 8.61 9.28 12.05
C LEU A 23 8.15 10.51 11.27
N ASP A 24 9.08 11.18 10.59
CA ASP A 24 8.75 12.18 9.58
C ASP A 24 8.30 11.46 8.28
N PRO A 25 7.06 11.67 7.81
CA PRO A 25 6.59 11.07 6.57
C PRO A 25 7.47 11.39 5.37
N ASP A 26 7.91 12.64 5.21
CA ASP A 26 8.65 13.09 4.02
C ASP A 26 10.03 12.44 3.97
N TYR A 27 10.69 12.32 5.12
CA TYR A 27 11.92 11.56 5.27
C TYR A 27 11.74 10.09 4.86
N VAL A 28 10.68 9.42 5.30
CA VAL A 28 10.38 8.03 4.87
C VAL A 28 10.10 7.97 3.37
N GLY A 29 9.37 8.93 2.82
CA GLY A 29 9.11 9.04 1.38
C GLY A 29 10.39 9.08 0.56
N ASN A 30 11.35 9.91 0.98
CA ASN A 30 12.67 10.01 0.34
C ASN A 30 13.46 8.71 0.41
N LEU A 31 13.51 8.06 1.59
CA LEU A 31 14.16 6.76 1.73
C LEU A 31 13.51 5.68 0.86
N THR A 32 12.18 5.70 0.74
CA THR A 32 11.44 4.78 -0.13
C THR A 32 11.74 5.03 -1.61
N TYR A 33 11.85 6.28 -2.06
CA TYR A 33 12.23 6.58 -3.44
C TYR A 33 13.66 6.11 -3.77
N GLU A 34 14.60 6.33 -2.85
CA GLU A 34 15.98 5.84 -2.97
C GLU A 34 16.01 4.30 -3.03
N ALA A 35 15.28 3.63 -2.13
CA ALA A 35 15.22 2.17 -2.08
C ALA A 35 14.58 1.55 -3.34
N PHE A 36 13.68 2.27 -4.03
CA PHE A 36 13.05 1.80 -5.26
C PHE A 36 14.08 1.48 -6.36
N GLN A 37 15.20 2.21 -6.39
CA GLN A 37 16.26 2.00 -7.37
C GLN A 37 17.00 0.66 -7.17
N HIS A 38 16.81 0.00 -6.02
CA HIS A 38 17.48 -1.26 -5.66
C HIS A 38 16.55 -2.47 -5.75
N GLY A 39 15.33 -2.39 -5.21
CA GLY A 39 14.43 -3.57 -5.10
C GLY A 39 12.99 -3.35 -5.57
N HIS A 40 12.71 -2.26 -6.28
CA HIS A 40 11.37 -1.91 -6.80
C HIS A 40 10.31 -1.68 -5.71
N CYS A 41 9.03 -1.69 -6.10
CA CYS A 41 7.93 -1.05 -5.38
C CYS A 41 7.53 -1.68 -4.04
N MET A 42 7.49 -3.01 -3.92
CA MET A 42 7.13 -3.64 -2.63
C MET A 42 8.27 -3.51 -1.61
N TYR A 43 9.47 -3.90 -2.03
CA TYR A 43 10.70 -3.75 -1.26
C TYR A 43 10.84 -2.33 -0.74
N SER A 44 10.72 -1.32 -1.61
CA SER A 44 11.10 0.05 -1.26
C SER A 44 10.22 0.71 -0.21
N VAL A 45 8.91 0.40 -0.22
CA VAL A 45 7.98 0.88 0.81
C VAL A 45 8.38 0.32 2.17
N VAL A 46 8.72 -0.97 2.24
CA VAL A 46 9.12 -1.60 3.50
C VAL A 46 10.52 -1.17 3.92
N GLU A 47 11.47 -1.12 2.99
CA GLU A 47 12.86 -0.67 3.22
C GLU A 47 12.91 0.76 3.75
N GLY A 48 12.16 1.69 3.17
CA GLY A 48 12.14 3.09 3.64
C GLY A 48 11.70 3.20 5.12
N LEU A 49 10.63 2.47 5.49
CA LEU A 49 10.17 2.40 6.88
C LEU A 49 11.18 1.69 7.80
N VAL A 50 11.74 0.57 7.35
CA VAL A 50 12.73 -0.21 8.12
C VAL A 50 14.00 0.61 8.36
N ARG A 51 14.50 1.36 7.37
CA ARG A 51 15.66 2.25 7.53
C ARG A 51 15.38 3.34 8.56
N ALA A 52 14.27 4.07 8.42
CA ALA A 52 13.90 5.12 9.37
C ALA A 52 13.72 4.57 10.81
N LEU A 53 13.09 3.40 10.97
CA LEU A 53 12.92 2.76 12.28
C LEU A 53 14.21 2.13 12.81
N SER A 54 15.13 1.70 11.95
CA SER A 54 16.46 1.25 12.36
C SER A 54 17.25 2.37 13.01
N GLU A 55 17.16 3.58 12.47
CA GLU A 55 17.80 4.76 13.05
C GLU A 55 17.11 5.22 14.34
N LYS A 56 15.77 5.23 14.36
CA LYS A 56 15.00 5.78 15.49
C LYS A 56 14.80 4.81 16.66
N VAL A 57 14.65 3.53 16.37
CA VAL A 57 14.28 2.46 17.32
C VAL A 57 15.36 1.39 17.41
N GLY A 58 16.02 1.06 16.30
CA GLY A 58 17.04 0.01 16.23
C GLY A 58 16.47 -1.39 16.40
N GLY A 59 17.12 -2.22 17.22
CA GLY A 59 16.58 -3.50 17.66
C GLY A 59 16.19 -4.45 16.52
N PRO A 60 14.89 -4.76 16.34
CA PRO A 60 14.41 -5.72 15.33
C PRO A 60 14.54 -5.24 13.88
N TYR A 61 14.66 -3.92 13.64
CA TYR A 61 14.71 -3.36 12.29
C TYR A 61 16.10 -3.50 11.65
N LEU A 62 17.17 -3.51 12.46
CA LEU A 62 18.57 -3.60 12.00
C LEU A 62 18.90 -4.87 11.20
N THR A 63 18.07 -5.91 11.31
CA THR A 63 18.28 -7.20 10.64
C THR A 63 17.04 -7.65 9.87
N TRP A 64 16.12 -6.73 9.54
CA TRP A 64 14.93 -7.10 8.80
C TRP A 64 15.30 -7.48 7.35
N PRO A 65 14.91 -8.67 6.85
CA PRO A 65 15.37 -9.17 5.56
C PRO A 65 14.50 -8.63 4.42
N THR A 66 14.58 -7.32 4.14
CA THR A 66 13.75 -6.65 3.13
C THR A 66 13.96 -7.18 1.71
N ALA A 67 15.17 -7.64 1.36
CA ALA A 67 15.47 -8.25 0.05
C ALA A 67 14.50 -9.39 -0.33
N ALA A 68 13.93 -10.10 0.65
CA ALA A 68 12.91 -11.12 0.41
C ALA A 68 11.59 -10.58 -0.16
N LEU A 69 11.41 -9.25 -0.27
CA LEU A 69 10.20 -8.58 -0.75
C LEU A 69 10.33 -8.07 -2.20
N GLU A 70 11.48 -8.27 -2.85
CA GLU A 70 11.70 -7.89 -4.24
C GLU A 70 10.71 -8.57 -5.20
N TYR A 71 10.22 -9.78 -4.86
CA TYR A 71 9.26 -10.52 -5.68
C TYR A 71 7.98 -9.73 -5.98
N GLY A 72 7.63 -8.74 -5.15
CA GLY A 72 6.43 -7.91 -5.34
C GLY A 72 6.53 -6.93 -6.52
N PHE A 73 7.67 -6.88 -7.23
CA PHE A 73 7.83 -6.02 -8.41
C PHE A 73 6.79 -6.31 -9.50
N ALA A 74 6.37 -5.25 -10.19
CA ALA A 74 5.47 -5.31 -11.36
C ALA A 74 4.20 -6.16 -11.14
N GLY A 75 3.62 -6.10 -9.95
CA GLY A 75 2.42 -6.86 -9.62
C GLY A 75 2.69 -8.35 -9.44
N VAL A 76 3.70 -8.66 -8.61
CA VAL A 76 4.25 -10.00 -8.37
C VAL A 76 4.88 -10.60 -9.62
N ASN A 77 6.20 -10.46 -9.74
CA ASN A 77 6.99 -11.01 -10.84
C ASN A 77 6.45 -10.69 -12.26
N GLY A 78 5.93 -9.49 -12.46
CA GLY A 78 5.44 -9.05 -13.77
C GLY A 78 4.01 -9.43 -14.14
N TRP A 79 3.25 -10.07 -13.24
CA TRP A 79 1.86 -10.48 -13.52
C TRP A 79 0.86 -9.32 -13.55
N GLY A 80 1.26 -8.11 -13.14
CA GLY A 80 0.36 -6.95 -13.12
C GLY A 80 -0.77 -7.06 -12.10
N SER A 81 -0.67 -7.97 -11.12
CA SER A 81 -1.66 -8.19 -10.05
C SER A 81 -1.67 -7.05 -9.02
N ILE A 82 -1.73 -7.32 -7.72
CA ILE A 82 -1.71 -6.29 -6.68
C ILE A 82 -0.50 -5.35 -6.85
N CYS A 83 -0.70 -4.04 -6.78
CA CYS A 83 0.41 -3.10 -6.86
C CYS A 83 1.43 -3.37 -5.76
N GLY A 84 2.71 -3.47 -6.12
CA GLY A 84 3.78 -3.80 -5.17
C GLY A 84 3.84 -2.81 -4.00
N THR A 85 3.57 -1.53 -4.23
CA THR A 85 3.53 -0.51 -3.18
C THR A 85 2.42 -0.78 -2.16
N MET A 86 1.26 -1.27 -2.61
CA MET A 86 0.11 -1.62 -1.76
C MET A 86 0.35 -2.92 -0.99
N ASN A 87 1.01 -3.89 -1.62
CA ASN A 87 1.45 -5.10 -0.95
C ASN A 87 2.49 -4.77 0.15
N GLY A 88 3.48 -3.92 -0.18
CA GLY A 88 4.50 -3.46 0.76
C GLY A 88 3.92 -2.62 1.90
N GLY A 89 2.99 -1.72 1.61
CA GLY A 89 2.30 -0.92 2.62
C GLY A 89 1.48 -1.78 3.58
N ALA A 90 0.71 -2.74 3.07
CA ALA A 90 -0.04 -3.67 3.91
C ALA A 90 0.87 -4.59 4.75
N TYR A 91 1.99 -5.02 4.18
CA TYR A 91 3.01 -5.77 4.91
C TYR A 91 3.61 -4.94 6.05
N ALA A 92 4.03 -3.70 5.78
CA ALA A 92 4.61 -2.81 6.79
C ALA A 92 3.61 -2.46 7.89
N LEU A 93 2.35 -2.20 7.53
CA LEU A 93 1.28 -1.98 8.50
C LEU A 93 1.08 -3.21 9.39
N ASN A 94 1.00 -4.42 8.84
CA ASN A 94 0.93 -5.64 9.66
C ASN A 94 2.17 -5.79 10.55
N LEU A 95 3.36 -5.45 10.05
CA LEU A 95 4.58 -5.56 10.83
C LEU A 95 4.60 -4.64 12.06
N ILE A 96 4.10 -3.41 11.92
CA ILE A 96 4.36 -2.31 12.85
C ILE A 96 3.12 -1.94 13.68
N SER A 97 1.92 -2.10 13.11
CA SER A 97 0.68 -1.68 13.76
C SER A 97 0.15 -2.74 14.74
N PRO A 98 -0.26 -2.37 15.97
CA PRO A 98 -1.02 -3.26 16.85
C PRO A 98 -2.42 -3.57 16.32
N ASN A 99 -2.98 -2.72 15.44
CA ASN A 99 -4.29 -2.93 14.81
C ASN A 99 -4.24 -2.53 13.32
N PRO A 100 -3.67 -3.38 12.44
CA PRO A 100 -3.34 -3.00 11.07
C PRO A 100 -4.53 -2.90 10.13
N ARG A 101 -5.60 -3.67 10.38
CA ARG A 101 -6.70 -3.86 9.41
C ARG A 101 -7.38 -2.55 9.00
N PRO A 102 -7.76 -1.64 9.93
CA PRO A 102 -8.38 -0.37 9.54
C PRO A 102 -7.44 0.54 8.75
N LEU A 103 -6.14 0.50 9.04
CA LEU A 103 -5.14 1.31 8.33
C LEU A 103 -4.92 0.78 6.90
N ILE A 104 -4.99 -0.54 6.72
CA ILE A 104 -4.89 -1.17 5.39
C ILE A 104 -6.12 -0.80 4.55
N ASP A 105 -7.32 -0.91 5.12
CA ASP A 105 -8.56 -0.51 4.45
C ASP A 105 -8.50 0.98 4.04
N ASP A 106 -8.05 1.86 4.94
CA ASP A 106 -7.91 3.30 4.66
C ASP A 106 -6.85 3.59 3.58
N LEU A 107 -5.70 2.92 3.65
CA LEU A 107 -4.63 3.03 2.65
C LEU A 107 -5.13 2.61 1.27
N TYR A 108 -5.90 1.52 1.17
CA TYR A 108 -6.37 0.97 -0.09
C TYR A 108 -7.45 1.87 -0.69
N GLY A 109 -8.42 2.32 0.11
CA GLY A 109 -9.42 3.27 -0.35
C GLY A 109 -8.83 4.64 -0.73
N TRP A 110 -7.79 5.11 -0.03
CA TRP A 110 -7.03 6.30 -0.42
C TRP A 110 -6.36 6.12 -1.78
N PHE A 111 -5.70 4.98 -2.00
CA PHE A 111 -4.99 4.70 -3.25
C PHE A 111 -5.93 4.67 -4.46
N GLU A 112 -7.10 4.06 -4.32
CA GLU A 112 -8.07 3.98 -5.42
C GLU A 112 -8.60 5.35 -5.85
N ARG A 113 -8.74 6.29 -4.91
CA ARG A 113 -9.48 7.55 -5.11
C ARG A 113 -8.61 8.80 -5.18
N THR A 114 -7.32 8.68 -4.93
CA THR A 114 -6.39 9.81 -4.95
C THR A 114 -5.62 9.84 -6.26
N SER A 115 -5.38 11.04 -6.80
CA SER A 115 -4.50 11.20 -7.95
C SER A 115 -3.05 10.98 -7.52
N LEU A 116 -2.44 9.87 -7.93
CA LEU A 116 -1.13 9.44 -7.43
C LEU A 116 -0.07 9.24 -8.54
N PRO A 117 1.20 9.62 -8.31
CA PRO A 117 1.76 10.18 -7.06
C PRO A 117 1.23 11.59 -6.73
N ASP A 118 1.08 11.90 -5.45
CA ASP A 118 0.58 13.19 -4.93
C ASP A 118 1.69 14.06 -4.31
N TRP A 119 2.92 13.56 -4.35
CA TRP A 119 4.10 14.21 -3.81
C TRP A 119 5.35 13.75 -4.53
N ALA A 120 6.29 14.67 -4.69
CA ALA A 120 7.56 14.43 -5.34
C ALA A 120 8.67 14.25 -4.29
N PRO A 121 9.49 13.19 -4.38
CA PRO A 121 10.68 13.02 -3.57
C PRO A 121 11.77 14.02 -3.96
N ASP A 122 12.81 14.11 -3.14
CA ASP A 122 14.01 14.89 -3.44
C ASP A 122 14.67 14.37 -4.72
N ASN A 123 14.96 15.28 -5.66
CA ASN A 123 15.61 15.00 -6.93
C ASN A 123 14.94 13.87 -7.75
N PRO A 124 13.64 14.01 -8.09
CA PRO A 124 12.97 13.01 -8.93
C PRO A 124 13.59 13.04 -10.34
N LYS A 125 13.61 11.90 -11.03
CA LYS A 125 14.16 11.83 -12.39
C LYS A 125 13.29 12.56 -13.41
N PHE A 126 11.98 12.57 -13.20
CA PHE A 126 11.01 13.23 -14.06
C PHE A 126 9.96 13.97 -13.23
N GLU A 127 9.39 15.03 -13.81
CA GLU A 127 8.13 15.58 -13.32
C GLU A 127 7.01 14.64 -13.75
N ILE A 128 6.29 14.09 -12.77
CA ILE A 128 5.25 13.08 -12.98
C ILE A 128 3.92 13.63 -12.48
N GLU A 129 2.96 13.72 -13.39
CA GLU A 129 1.57 13.98 -13.02
C GLU A 129 0.92 12.71 -12.46
N GLY A 130 0.10 12.89 -11.43
CA GLY A 130 -0.69 11.82 -10.83
C GLY A 130 -1.88 11.39 -11.68
N ALA A 131 -2.39 10.20 -11.41
CA ALA A 131 -3.66 9.72 -11.95
C ALA A 131 -4.43 8.95 -10.90
N VAL A 132 -5.76 9.04 -10.93
CA VAL A 132 -6.67 8.22 -10.10
C VAL A 132 -6.79 6.84 -10.76
N SER A 133 -6.46 5.77 -10.02
CA SER A 133 -6.46 4.41 -10.60
C SER A 133 -7.82 3.71 -10.53
N ASN A 134 -8.68 4.08 -9.58
CA ASN A 134 -9.90 3.34 -9.22
C ASN A 134 -9.65 1.85 -8.92
N SER A 135 -8.41 1.47 -8.60
CA SER A 135 -8.05 0.07 -8.35
C SER A 135 -6.70 -0.03 -7.66
N ILE A 136 -6.54 -1.01 -6.77
CA ILE A 136 -5.25 -1.39 -6.17
C ILE A 136 -4.39 -2.27 -7.10
N LEU A 137 -4.89 -2.66 -8.27
CA LEU A 137 -4.17 -3.52 -9.21
C LEU A 137 -3.14 -2.70 -10.00
N CYS A 138 -1.94 -3.28 -10.14
CA CYS A 138 -0.82 -2.71 -10.85
C CYS A 138 -1.16 -2.44 -12.31
N HIS A 139 -1.80 -3.41 -12.99
CA HIS A 139 -2.16 -3.25 -14.40
C HIS A 139 -3.13 -2.07 -14.61
N VAL A 140 -4.17 -1.95 -13.78
CA VAL A 140 -5.17 -0.87 -13.87
C VAL A 140 -4.52 0.47 -13.54
N SER A 141 -3.69 0.53 -12.50
CA SER A 141 -2.98 1.76 -12.11
C SER A 141 -2.05 2.27 -13.21
N ILE A 142 -1.31 1.38 -13.87
CA ILE A 142 -0.44 1.77 -15.00
C ILE A 142 -1.29 2.23 -16.17
N ASP A 143 -2.34 1.49 -16.55
CA ASP A 143 -3.23 1.87 -17.65
C ASP A 143 -3.86 3.26 -17.44
N ALA A 144 -4.44 3.51 -16.27
CA ALA A 144 -5.02 4.82 -15.92
C ALA A 144 -4.01 5.97 -16.03
N TRP A 145 -2.77 5.74 -15.57
CA TRP A 145 -1.72 6.73 -15.68
C TRP A 145 -1.27 6.94 -17.14
N THR A 146 -1.15 5.89 -17.94
CA THR A 146 -0.79 6.02 -19.37
C THR A 146 -1.84 6.80 -20.16
N LYS A 147 -3.13 6.61 -19.86
CA LYS A 147 -4.24 7.37 -20.44
C LYS A 147 -4.19 8.84 -20.06
N THR A 148 -3.87 9.15 -18.81
CA THR A 148 -3.82 10.52 -18.29
C THR A 148 -2.61 11.28 -18.82
N SER A 149 -1.43 10.66 -18.77
CA SER A 149 -0.15 11.28 -19.14
C SER A 149 0.16 11.26 -20.65
N GLY A 150 -0.51 10.40 -21.42
CA GLY A 150 -0.17 10.12 -22.82
C GLY A 150 1.16 9.38 -23.01
N LYS A 151 1.79 8.90 -21.93
CA LYS A 151 3.08 8.18 -21.95
C LYS A 151 2.86 6.66 -22.04
N GLY A 152 3.86 5.94 -22.56
CA GLY A 152 3.79 4.47 -22.69
C GLY A 152 4.15 3.71 -21.41
N ALA A 153 3.62 2.50 -21.26
CA ALA A 153 3.84 1.63 -20.08
C ALA A 153 5.29 1.12 -19.91
N PHE A 154 6.17 1.29 -20.89
CA PHE A 154 7.58 0.90 -20.80
C PHE A 154 8.55 2.08 -20.84
N THR A 155 8.02 3.30 -20.68
CA THR A 155 8.83 4.52 -20.65
C THR A 155 9.63 4.64 -19.34
N PRO A 156 10.80 5.31 -19.37
CA PRO A 156 11.51 5.72 -18.16
C PRO A 156 10.63 6.52 -17.20
N GLU A 157 9.76 7.39 -17.73
CA GLU A 157 8.79 8.17 -16.94
C GLU A 157 7.85 7.27 -16.15
N ARG A 158 7.33 6.18 -16.75
CA ARG A 158 6.50 5.22 -16.01
C ARG A 158 7.29 4.56 -14.88
N SER A 159 8.53 4.16 -15.15
CA SER A 159 9.38 3.55 -14.12
C SER A 159 9.58 4.50 -12.95
N ASP A 160 9.89 5.77 -13.23
CA ASP A 160 10.05 6.80 -12.22
C ASP A 160 8.75 7.11 -11.48
N ARG A 161 7.62 7.15 -12.20
CA ARG A 161 6.28 7.24 -11.61
C ARG A 161 6.04 6.15 -10.59
N CYS A 162 6.45 4.91 -10.85
CA CYS A 162 6.32 3.82 -9.85
C CYS A 162 7.20 4.06 -8.61
N GLY A 163 8.37 4.68 -8.78
CA GLY A 163 9.21 5.12 -7.65
C GLY A 163 8.56 6.22 -6.83
N GLN A 164 8.07 7.28 -7.48
CA GLN A 164 7.39 8.39 -6.81
C GLN A 164 6.06 7.95 -6.17
N LEU A 165 5.34 7.00 -6.81
CA LEU A 165 4.17 6.35 -6.22
C LEU A 165 4.55 5.58 -4.94
N ALA A 166 5.64 4.81 -4.97
CA ALA A 166 6.12 4.11 -3.79
C ALA A 166 6.43 5.11 -2.67
N ALA A 167 7.07 6.23 -2.99
CA ALA A 167 7.38 7.29 -2.03
C ALA A 167 6.10 7.90 -1.41
N SER A 168 5.10 8.22 -2.23
CA SER A 168 3.79 8.70 -1.78
C SER A 168 3.12 7.68 -0.84
N VAL A 169 3.19 6.39 -1.17
CA VAL A 169 2.67 5.31 -0.32
C VAL A 169 3.45 5.18 1.00
N GLY A 170 4.79 5.27 0.97
CA GLY A 170 5.63 5.27 2.18
C GLY A 170 5.28 6.41 3.13
N ARG A 171 5.03 7.61 2.59
CA ARG A 171 4.53 8.77 3.33
C ARG A 171 3.17 8.49 3.95
N LYS A 172 2.20 8.01 3.17
CA LYS A 172 0.85 7.71 3.67
C LYS A 172 0.85 6.64 4.75
N VAL A 173 1.62 5.56 4.60
CA VAL A 173 1.79 4.53 5.63
C VAL A 173 2.34 5.13 6.92
N THR A 174 3.34 6.01 6.81
CA THR A 174 3.92 6.70 7.97
C THR A 174 2.91 7.60 8.66
N GLN A 175 2.12 8.37 7.90
CA GLN A 175 1.05 9.21 8.45
C GLN A 175 0.00 8.38 9.21
N LEU A 176 -0.40 7.23 8.65
CA LEU A 176 -1.35 6.30 9.28
C LEU A 176 -0.82 5.72 10.60
N LEU A 177 0.46 5.29 10.61
CA LEU A 177 1.12 4.78 11.81
C LEU A 177 1.27 5.86 12.88
N ASN A 178 1.68 7.08 12.50
CA ASN A 178 1.76 8.23 13.39
C ASN A 178 0.40 8.55 14.02
N ALA A 179 -0.66 8.60 13.20
CA ALA A 179 -2.02 8.89 13.68
C ALA A 179 -2.52 7.79 14.64
N GLN A 180 -2.23 6.52 14.35
CA GLN A 180 -2.58 5.43 15.25
C GLN A 180 -1.80 5.52 16.58
N ALA A 181 -0.50 5.79 16.54
CA ALA A 181 0.33 5.95 17.73
C ALA A 181 -0.12 7.14 18.61
N ALA A 182 -0.62 8.20 17.98
CA ALA A 182 -1.21 9.36 18.65
C ALA A 182 -2.67 9.15 19.10
N ASN A 183 -3.29 8.01 18.80
CA ASN A 183 -4.72 7.74 18.99
C ASN A 183 -5.64 8.76 18.28
N THR A 184 -5.20 9.32 17.16
CA THR A 184 -5.95 10.29 16.33
C THR A 184 -6.40 9.71 15.00
N PHE A 185 -6.09 8.45 14.70
CA PHE A 185 -6.52 7.80 13.47
C PHE A 185 -8.05 7.70 13.39
N VAL A 186 -8.60 8.26 12.32
CA VAL A 186 -10.01 8.13 11.93
C VAL A 186 -10.05 7.64 10.48
N PRO A 187 -10.74 6.53 10.17
CA PRO A 187 -10.91 6.08 8.78
C PRO A 187 -11.57 7.18 7.95
N ALA A 188 -10.94 7.57 6.85
CA ALA A 188 -11.41 8.58 5.91
C ALA A 188 -11.92 7.97 4.60
N TYR A 189 -11.58 6.70 4.34
CA TYR A 189 -11.84 6.03 3.07
C TYR A 189 -12.70 4.78 3.23
N PRO A 190 -13.99 4.89 3.62
CA PRO A 190 -14.89 3.75 3.68
C PRO A 190 -15.16 3.16 2.29
N ILE A 191 -15.74 1.95 2.27
CA ILE A 191 -16.33 1.38 1.05
C ILE A 191 -17.46 2.30 0.59
N THR A 192 -17.48 2.65 -0.69
CA THR A 192 -18.46 3.58 -1.27
C THR A 192 -19.87 2.98 -1.28
N GLU A 193 -20.89 3.83 -1.35
CA GLU A 193 -22.28 3.39 -1.40
C GLU A 193 -22.55 2.50 -2.61
N GLU A 194 -21.97 2.82 -3.76
CA GLU A 194 -22.14 2.05 -5.00
C GLU A 194 -21.55 0.64 -4.87
N VAL A 195 -20.39 0.49 -4.22
CA VAL A 195 -19.82 -0.83 -3.94
C VAL A 195 -20.68 -1.57 -2.90
N GLN A 196 -21.24 -0.87 -1.91
CA GLN A 196 -22.16 -1.49 -0.94
C GLN A 196 -23.44 -2.02 -1.61
N GLU A 197 -23.98 -1.34 -2.62
CA GLU A 197 -25.11 -1.84 -3.41
C GLU A 197 -24.81 -3.22 -4.01
N CYS A 198 -23.66 -3.37 -4.69
CA CYS A 198 -23.25 -4.66 -5.25
C CYS A 198 -23.03 -5.71 -4.15
N ARG A 199 -22.37 -5.34 -3.06
CA ARG A 199 -22.04 -6.25 -1.95
C ARG A 199 -23.27 -6.87 -1.31
N SER A 200 -24.40 -6.16 -1.28
CA SER A 200 -25.66 -6.61 -0.68
C SER A 200 -26.17 -7.93 -1.27
N CYS A 201 -25.94 -8.17 -2.56
CA CYS A 201 -26.32 -9.41 -3.24
C CYS A 201 -25.14 -10.35 -3.53
N HIS A 202 -23.93 -9.81 -3.72
CA HIS A 202 -22.81 -10.59 -4.26
C HIS A 202 -21.78 -11.08 -3.25
N THR A 203 -21.57 -10.41 -2.10
CA THR A 203 -20.36 -10.65 -1.28
C THR A 203 -20.57 -11.04 0.16
N GLU A 204 -21.74 -10.76 0.71
CA GLU A 204 -22.02 -11.11 2.10
C GLU A 204 -22.37 -12.60 2.19
N LYS A 205 -21.97 -13.23 3.30
CA LYS A 205 -22.31 -14.63 3.55
C LYS A 205 -23.82 -14.81 3.56
N ALA A 206 -24.33 -15.77 2.81
CA ALA A 206 -25.75 -16.00 2.56
C ALA A 206 -26.49 -14.84 1.87
N SER A 207 -25.78 -13.97 1.14
CA SER A 207 -26.40 -13.03 0.20
C SER A 207 -27.03 -13.79 -0.97
N TYR A 208 -27.89 -13.11 -1.73
CA TYR A 208 -28.69 -13.73 -2.80
C TYR A 208 -27.84 -14.53 -3.82
N LEU A 209 -26.67 -14.00 -4.19
CA LEU A 209 -25.76 -14.64 -5.15
C LEU A 209 -24.50 -15.21 -4.49
N GLU A 210 -23.94 -14.55 -3.47
CA GLU A 210 -22.71 -14.97 -2.75
C GLU A 210 -21.59 -15.48 -3.70
N ASN A 211 -21.33 -14.73 -4.78
CA ASN A 211 -20.43 -15.14 -5.86
C ASN A 211 -19.19 -14.23 -6.03
N SER A 212 -18.95 -13.32 -5.09
CA SER A 212 -17.79 -12.42 -5.09
C SER A 212 -17.21 -12.25 -3.69
N GLN A 213 -15.91 -11.95 -3.59
CA GLN A 213 -15.23 -11.63 -2.34
C GLN A 213 -14.24 -10.49 -2.56
N SER A 214 -14.72 -9.25 -2.49
CA SER A 214 -13.87 -8.06 -2.69
C SER A 214 -14.40 -6.85 -1.92
N LYS A 215 -13.49 -5.92 -1.59
CA LYS A 215 -13.82 -4.55 -1.15
C LYS A 215 -13.41 -3.48 -2.16
N MET A 216 -12.73 -3.88 -3.24
CA MET A 216 -12.27 -2.95 -4.28
C MET A 216 -13.44 -2.29 -4.98
N ASP A 217 -13.17 -1.15 -5.59
CA ASP A 217 -14.09 -0.57 -6.57
C ASP A 217 -14.44 -1.59 -7.67
N CYS A 218 -15.73 -1.68 -7.99
CA CYS A 218 -16.26 -2.66 -8.95
C CYS A 218 -16.13 -2.16 -10.39
N PHE A 219 -16.19 -0.83 -10.60
CA PHE A 219 -16.35 -0.21 -11.91
C PHE A 219 -15.04 -0.06 -12.69
N ALA A 220 -13.91 -0.38 -12.06
CA ALA A 220 -12.66 -0.61 -12.80
C ALA A 220 -12.76 -1.77 -13.80
N CYS A 221 -13.65 -2.75 -13.56
CA CYS A 221 -13.76 -3.96 -14.37
C CYS A 221 -15.20 -4.34 -14.76
N HIS A 222 -16.20 -3.87 -14.02
CA HIS A 222 -17.60 -4.24 -14.21
C HIS A 222 -18.44 -3.05 -14.63
N GLU A 223 -19.45 -3.31 -15.45
CA GLU A 223 -20.52 -2.37 -15.73
C GLU A 223 -21.72 -2.71 -14.85
N LYS A 224 -22.49 -1.69 -14.44
CA LYS A 224 -23.72 -1.90 -13.67
C LYS A 224 -24.71 -2.66 -14.55
N HIS A 225 -25.37 -3.66 -13.99
CA HIS A 225 -26.47 -4.37 -14.61
C HIS A 225 -27.79 -4.06 -13.90
N ASP A 226 -28.90 -4.28 -14.62
CA ASP A 226 -30.24 -4.15 -14.05
C ASP A 226 -30.47 -5.21 -12.96
N LEU A 227 -31.36 -4.88 -12.02
CA LEU A 227 -31.80 -5.75 -10.92
C LEU A 227 -33.02 -6.59 -11.31
#